data_AF-A0A954B191-F1
#
_entry.id   AF-A0A954B191-F1
#
_cell.length_a   1.000
_cell.length_b   1.000
_cell.length_c   1.000
_cell.angle_alpha   90.00
_cell.angle_beta   90.00
_cell.angle_gamma   90.00
#
_symmetry.space_group_name_H-M   'P 1'
#
loop_
_entity.id
_entity.type
_entity.pdbx_description
1 polymer ?
#
loop_
_entity_poly.entity_id
_entity_poly.type
_entity_poly.pdbx_seq_one_letter_code
_entity_poly.pdbx_strand_id
1 'polypeptide(L)'
;MQPVRTEEAAVEAVAAIKPFQIRGRLFTAVALRLSAGPDQDFYDALDAELRRMPHFFDSAPFVLDLAQCQDLADRDAFVALIEGLRRRNLAVFGVQNGTSAQTALAVQLGLLSLSGGRDAPLDRVERKERPAPKQAAPLRPTAPATLIVSEPVRSGQKVYADRGDLVVVASVSSGAELVAAGNIHVYGQLRGRALAGANGNESARIFCQSLDAELLAVAGLYLTSEEMDPALRRARAQAYLANDKLCLEALL
;
A
#
# COMPACT_ATOMS: atom_id res chain seq x y z
N MET A 1 45.92 -60.08 -12.57
CA MET A 1 44.53 -59.90 -13.00
C MET A 1 43.87 -58.98 -11.99
N GLN A 2 43.87 -57.67 -12.27
CA GLN A 2 43.30 -56.63 -11.39
C GLN A 2 41.82 -56.43 -11.72
N PRO A 3 40.94 -56.16 -10.74
CA PRO A 3 39.56 -55.76 -11.02
C PRO A 3 39.53 -54.29 -11.43
N VAL A 4 38.89 -54.04 -12.58
CA VAL A 4 38.61 -52.72 -13.14
C VAL A 4 37.64 -51.99 -12.21
N ARG A 5 38.02 -50.79 -11.76
CA ARG A 5 37.10 -49.85 -11.10
C ARG A 5 36.20 -49.26 -12.16
N THR A 6 34.89 -49.50 -12.04
CA THR A 6 33.87 -48.82 -12.82
C THR A 6 33.76 -47.39 -12.30
N GLU A 7 34.20 -46.41 -13.08
CA GLU A 7 33.90 -45.00 -12.85
C GLU A 7 32.41 -44.77 -13.13
N GLU A 8 31.62 -44.58 -12.07
CA GLU A 8 30.28 -44.04 -12.14
C GLU A 8 30.40 -42.58 -12.57
N ALA A 9 30.14 -42.32 -13.85
CA ALA A 9 30.05 -40.98 -14.39
C ALA A 9 28.94 -40.21 -13.66
N ALA A 10 29.35 -39.23 -12.84
CA ALA A 10 28.45 -38.26 -12.26
C ALA A 10 27.75 -37.51 -13.39
N VAL A 11 26.46 -37.77 -13.57
CA VAL A 11 25.61 -36.99 -14.47
C VAL A 11 25.40 -35.63 -13.80
N GLU A 12 26.26 -34.69 -14.15
CA GLU A 12 26.13 -33.30 -13.73
C GLU A 12 24.87 -32.73 -14.39
N ALA A 13 23.79 -32.64 -13.60
CA ALA A 13 22.54 -32.04 -14.04
C ALA A 13 22.79 -30.55 -14.27
N VAL A 14 23.09 -30.18 -15.52
CA VAL A 14 23.18 -28.78 -15.94
C VAL A 14 21.78 -28.18 -15.82
N ALA A 15 21.54 -27.47 -14.71
CA ALA A 15 20.29 -26.76 -14.49
C ALA A 15 20.12 -25.72 -15.60
N ALA A 16 19.18 -25.98 -16.52
CA ALA A 16 18.83 -25.04 -17.58
C ALA A 16 18.36 -23.73 -16.96
N ILE A 17 19.17 -22.67 -17.09
CA ILE A 17 18.80 -21.32 -16.66
C ILE A 17 17.65 -20.87 -17.56
N LYS A 18 16.42 -20.83 -17.02
CA LYS A 18 15.28 -20.27 -17.74
C LYS A 18 15.57 -18.81 -18.11
N PRO A 19 15.23 -18.33 -19.32
CA PRO A 19 15.50 -16.96 -19.77
C PRO A 19 14.64 -15.89 -19.07
N PHE A 20 13.92 -16.28 -18.02
CA PHE A 20 13.08 -15.40 -17.21
C PHE A 20 13.00 -15.92 -15.79
N GLN A 21 12.78 -15.00 -14.86
CA GLN A 21 12.42 -15.30 -13.47
C GLN A 21 11.17 -14.50 -13.13
N ILE A 22 10.17 -15.16 -12.55
CA ILE A 22 8.98 -14.49 -12.01
C ILE A 22 9.24 -14.24 -10.54
N ARG A 23 9.28 -12.97 -10.13
CA ARG A 23 9.40 -12.58 -8.72
C ARG A 23 8.22 -11.67 -8.38
N GLY A 24 7.39 -12.11 -7.45
CA GLY A 24 6.38 -11.24 -6.86
C GLY A 24 7.07 -10.18 -6.00
N ARG A 25 6.74 -8.90 -6.20
CA ARG A 25 7.16 -7.80 -5.34
C ARG A 25 5.97 -6.91 -5.07
N LEU A 26 5.78 -6.56 -3.80
CA LEU A 26 4.80 -5.55 -3.41
C LEU A 26 5.37 -4.16 -3.71
N PHE A 27 4.57 -3.34 -4.37
CA PHE A 27 4.87 -1.94 -4.63
C PHE A 27 3.76 -1.07 -4.03
N THR A 28 4.15 0.06 -3.46
CA THR A 28 3.22 1.03 -2.90
C THR A 28 2.73 1.94 -4.02
N ALA A 29 1.42 2.16 -4.11
CA ALA A 29 0.82 3.17 -4.99
C ALA A 29 0.10 4.22 -4.13
N VAL A 30 0.07 5.46 -4.63
CA VAL A 30 -0.62 6.57 -3.98
C VAL A 30 -2.05 6.63 -4.51
N ALA A 31 -3.04 6.59 -3.62
CA ALA A 31 -4.43 6.79 -3.99
C ALA A 31 -4.74 8.29 -4.03
N LEU A 32 -5.06 8.81 -5.21
CA LEU A 32 -5.57 10.18 -5.39
C LEU A 32 -7.10 10.12 -5.34
N ARG A 33 -7.66 10.49 -4.19
CA ARG A 33 -9.10 10.57 -3.99
C ARG A 33 -9.63 11.92 -4.49
N LEU A 34 -10.58 11.86 -5.41
CA LEU A 34 -11.30 13.05 -5.87
C LEU A 34 -12.43 13.35 -4.89
N SER A 35 -12.59 14.62 -4.50
CA SER A 35 -13.69 15.03 -3.60
C SER A 35 -14.93 15.50 -4.37
N ALA A 36 -14.74 15.93 -5.62
CA ALA A 36 -15.76 16.36 -6.58
C ALA A 36 -15.20 16.20 -8.01
N GLY A 37 -16.00 16.56 -9.02
CA GLY A 37 -15.54 16.55 -10.41
C GLY A 37 -14.26 17.40 -10.62
N PRO A 38 -13.35 16.98 -11.52
CA PRO A 38 -12.06 17.65 -11.72
C PRO A 38 -12.22 18.95 -12.51
N ASP A 39 -12.44 20.04 -11.79
CA ASP A 39 -12.50 21.40 -12.32
C ASP A 39 -11.14 22.11 -12.20
N GLN A 40 -11.12 23.41 -12.52
CA GLN A 40 -9.89 24.20 -12.44
C GLN A 40 -9.39 24.35 -10.99
N ASP A 41 -10.30 24.49 -10.03
CA ASP A 41 -9.95 24.65 -8.62
C ASP A 41 -9.26 23.39 -8.08
N PHE A 42 -9.72 22.20 -8.48
CA PHE A 42 -9.05 20.93 -8.20
C PHE A 42 -7.60 20.93 -8.71
N TYR A 43 -7.38 21.36 -9.95
CA TYR A 43 -6.05 21.38 -10.55
C TYR A 43 -5.12 22.39 -9.90
N ASP A 44 -5.61 23.57 -9.54
CA ASP A 44 -4.82 24.60 -8.87
C ASP A 44 -4.38 24.13 -7.47
N ALA A 45 -5.27 23.46 -6.74
CA ALA A 45 -4.95 22.84 -5.44
C ALA A 45 -3.93 21.71 -5.58
N LEU A 46 -4.08 20.85 -6.58
CA LEU A 46 -3.12 19.78 -6.88
C LEU A 46 -1.74 20.37 -7.21
N ASP A 47 -1.67 21.42 -8.03
CA ASP A 47 -0.42 22.07 -8.41
C ASP A 47 0.27 22.80 -7.25
N ALA A 48 -0.49 23.33 -6.29
CA ALA A 48 0.08 23.83 -5.04
C ALA A 48 0.76 22.69 -4.25
N GLU A 49 0.13 21.53 -4.20
CA GLU A 49 0.61 20.41 -3.40
C GLU A 49 1.79 19.67 -4.02
N LEU A 50 1.80 19.54 -5.35
CA LEU A 50 2.98 19.04 -6.07
C LEU A 50 4.21 19.96 -5.87
N ARG A 51 4.01 21.28 -5.78
CA ARG A 51 5.09 22.24 -5.50
C ARG A 51 5.60 22.17 -4.07
N ARG A 52 4.72 21.86 -3.12
CA ARG A 52 5.09 21.69 -1.71
C ARG A 52 5.93 20.45 -1.48
N MET A 53 5.72 19.39 -2.27
CA MET A 53 6.39 18.09 -2.10
C MET A 53 7.01 17.55 -3.40
N PRO A 54 8.01 18.26 -4.00
CA PRO A 54 8.50 17.96 -5.35
C PRO A 54 9.06 16.54 -5.50
N HIS A 55 9.71 16.00 -4.46
CA HIS A 55 10.35 14.67 -4.54
C HIS A 55 9.44 13.51 -4.13
N PHE A 56 8.30 13.77 -3.48
CA PHE A 56 7.45 12.70 -2.97
C PHE A 56 6.65 12.01 -4.09
N PHE A 57 6.24 12.80 -5.08
CA PHE A 57 5.40 12.33 -6.18
C PHE A 57 6.21 11.93 -7.43
N ASP A 58 7.52 12.17 -7.43
CA ASP A 58 8.41 11.81 -8.53
C ASP A 58 8.33 10.30 -8.80
N SER A 59 7.79 9.95 -9.98
CA SER A 59 7.58 8.55 -10.42
C SER A 59 6.69 7.70 -9.50
N ALA A 60 5.95 8.31 -8.57
CA ALA A 60 5.01 7.59 -7.73
C ALA A 60 3.85 7.07 -8.60
N PRO A 61 3.51 5.77 -8.55
CA PRO A 61 2.38 5.25 -9.29
C PRO A 61 1.08 5.66 -8.60
N PHE A 62 0.16 6.26 -9.36
CA PHE A 62 -1.11 6.78 -8.85
C PHE A 62 -2.30 5.92 -9.26
N VAL A 63 -3.21 5.75 -8.30
CA VAL A 63 -4.53 5.14 -8.49
C VAL A 63 -5.58 6.20 -8.22
N LEU A 64 -6.55 6.38 -9.11
CA LEU A 64 -7.68 7.27 -8.87
C LEU A 64 -8.72 6.57 -7.99
N ASP A 65 -9.01 7.14 -6.82
CA ASP A 65 -10.12 6.71 -5.99
C ASP A 65 -11.36 7.53 -6.34
N LEU A 66 -12.33 6.85 -6.97
CA LEU A 66 -13.54 7.45 -7.54
C LEU A 66 -14.75 7.39 -6.58
N ALA A 67 -14.56 6.97 -5.32
CA ALA A 67 -15.64 6.74 -4.37
C ALA A 67 -16.60 7.94 -4.21
N GLN A 68 -16.06 9.17 -4.22
CA GLN A 68 -16.79 10.43 -4.03
C GLN A 68 -17.08 11.16 -5.36
N CYS A 69 -16.85 10.50 -6.51
CA CYS A 69 -17.02 11.10 -7.83
C CYS A 69 -17.78 10.18 -8.78
N GLN A 70 -18.87 9.59 -8.30
CA GLN A 70 -19.65 8.59 -9.07
C GLN A 70 -20.34 9.19 -10.31
N ASP A 71 -20.56 10.51 -10.31
CA ASP A 71 -21.18 11.25 -11.43
C ASP A 71 -20.21 11.52 -12.60
N LEU A 72 -18.89 11.31 -12.40
CA LEU A 72 -17.89 11.43 -13.46
C LEU A 72 -17.96 10.20 -14.39
N ALA A 73 -19.01 10.12 -15.20
CA ALA A 73 -19.26 9.03 -16.14
C ALA A 73 -19.10 9.45 -17.61
N ASP A 74 -18.98 10.75 -17.87
CA ASP A 74 -18.75 11.28 -19.21
C ASP A 74 -17.35 10.92 -19.72
N ARG A 75 -17.28 10.44 -20.97
CA ARG A 75 -16.03 9.96 -21.58
C ARG A 75 -15.00 11.07 -21.73
N ASP A 76 -15.44 12.24 -22.20
CA ASP A 76 -14.54 13.34 -22.52
C ASP A 76 -14.01 13.96 -21.23
N ALA A 77 -14.85 14.11 -20.20
CA ALA A 77 -14.42 14.53 -18.87
C ALA A 77 -13.40 13.58 -18.24
N PHE A 78 -13.60 12.26 -18.37
CA PHE A 78 -12.66 11.26 -17.82
C PHE A 78 -11.32 11.26 -18.57
N VAL A 79 -11.34 11.41 -19.89
CA VAL A 79 -10.12 11.57 -20.71
C VAL A 79 -9.38 12.84 -20.31
N ALA A 80 -10.10 13.96 -20.19
CA ALA A 80 -9.53 15.23 -19.76
C ALA A 80 -8.86 15.13 -18.38
N LEU A 81 -9.47 14.38 -17.44
CA LEU A 81 -8.87 14.08 -16.14
C LEU A 81 -7.51 13.39 -16.28
N ILE A 82 -7.47 12.26 -16.98
CA ILE A 82 -6.24 11.47 -17.15
C ILE A 82 -5.14 12.29 -17.83
N GLU A 83 -5.47 13.02 -18.90
CA GLU A 83 -4.52 13.87 -19.61
C GLU A 83 -4.06 15.05 -18.75
N GLY A 84 -4.95 15.64 -17.96
CA GLY A 84 -4.63 16.68 -16.99
C GLY A 84 -3.63 16.23 -15.93
N LEU A 85 -3.76 14.99 -15.44
CA LEU A 85 -2.83 14.41 -14.48
C LEU A 85 -1.49 14.01 -15.12
N ARG A 86 -1.51 13.42 -16.32
CA ARG A 86 -0.29 13.06 -17.06
C ARG A 86 0.55 14.28 -17.44
N ARG A 87 -0.07 15.41 -17.78
CA ARG A 87 0.62 16.70 -18.02
C ARG A 87 1.38 17.22 -16.80
N ARG A 88 1.00 16.79 -15.61
CA ARG A 88 1.67 17.08 -14.32
C ARG A 88 2.69 16.01 -13.93
N ASN A 89 3.10 15.15 -14.88
CA ASN A 89 4.00 14.02 -14.68
C ASN A 89 3.51 12.97 -13.66
N LEU A 90 2.21 12.92 -13.38
CA LEU A 90 1.65 11.90 -12.48
C LEU A 90 1.43 10.59 -13.25
N ALA A 91 2.06 9.52 -12.76
CA ALA A 91 1.97 8.19 -13.35
C ALA A 91 0.67 7.48 -12.93
N VAL A 92 -0.46 7.96 -13.44
CA VAL A 92 -1.77 7.34 -13.21
C VAL A 92 -1.88 6.05 -14.01
N PHE A 93 -2.06 4.92 -13.32
CA PHE A 93 -2.08 3.59 -13.93
C PHE A 93 -3.33 2.77 -13.61
N GLY A 94 -4.16 3.21 -12.66
CA GLY A 94 -5.37 2.49 -12.28
C GLY A 94 -6.45 3.36 -11.65
N VAL A 95 -7.61 2.75 -11.47
CA VAL A 95 -8.78 3.31 -10.78
C VAL A 95 -9.26 2.32 -9.71
N GLN A 96 -9.85 2.83 -8.64
CA GLN A 96 -10.53 2.04 -7.61
C GLN A 96 -11.83 2.71 -7.18
N ASN A 97 -12.73 1.93 -6.57
CA ASN A 97 -14.02 2.40 -6.03
C ASN A 97 -14.92 3.15 -7.03
N GLY A 98 -14.71 2.96 -8.34
CA GLY A 98 -15.56 3.52 -9.38
C GLY A 98 -16.80 2.67 -9.68
N THR A 99 -17.78 3.28 -10.33
CA THR A 99 -18.94 2.55 -10.87
C THR A 99 -18.53 1.60 -12.00
N SER A 100 -19.40 0.67 -12.37
CA SER A 100 -19.14 -0.24 -13.51
C SER A 100 -18.88 0.51 -14.82
N ALA A 101 -19.56 1.65 -15.03
CA ALA A 101 -19.36 2.49 -16.21
C ALA A 101 -17.97 3.15 -16.21
N GLN A 102 -17.57 3.72 -15.07
CA GLN A 102 -16.24 4.33 -14.90
C GLN A 102 -15.12 3.30 -15.03
N THR A 103 -15.33 2.10 -14.48
CA THR A 103 -14.39 0.99 -14.58
C THR A 103 -14.20 0.55 -16.03
N ALA A 104 -15.29 0.39 -16.77
CA ALA A 104 -15.25 0.04 -18.19
C ALA A 104 -14.52 1.10 -19.02
N LEU A 105 -14.79 2.38 -18.74
CA LEU A 105 -14.13 3.50 -19.40
C LEU A 105 -12.63 3.58 -19.08
N ALA A 106 -12.25 3.41 -17.81
CA ALA A 106 -10.85 3.38 -17.40
C ALA A 106 -10.05 2.29 -18.12
N VAL A 107 -10.62 1.08 -18.23
CA VAL A 107 -10.00 -0.04 -18.97
C VAL A 107 -9.83 0.30 -20.45
N GLN A 108 -10.84 0.92 -21.09
CA GLN A 108 -10.73 1.38 -22.49
C GLN A 108 -9.62 2.42 -22.69
N LEU A 109 -9.29 3.19 -21.66
CA LEU A 109 -8.24 4.20 -21.67
C LEU A 109 -6.87 3.66 -21.20
N GLY A 110 -6.76 2.34 -21.00
CA GLY A 110 -5.52 1.66 -20.64
C GLY A 110 -5.17 1.72 -19.15
N LEU A 111 -6.12 2.05 -18.27
CA LEU A 111 -5.96 1.98 -16.83
C LEU A 111 -6.42 0.62 -16.27
N LEU A 112 -5.80 0.18 -15.19
CA LEU A 112 -6.22 -1.02 -14.46
C LEU A 112 -7.41 -0.72 -13.55
N SER A 113 -8.35 -1.66 -13.49
CA SER A 113 -9.34 -1.69 -12.41
C SER A 113 -8.71 -2.36 -11.20
N LEU A 114 -8.57 -1.62 -10.11
CA LEU A 114 -8.04 -2.11 -8.85
C LEU A 114 -9.19 -2.22 -7.85
N SER A 115 -9.44 -3.42 -7.36
CA SER A 115 -10.22 -3.61 -6.15
C SER A 115 -9.34 -3.19 -4.98
N GLY A 116 -9.56 -1.98 -4.45
CA GLY A 116 -8.77 -1.42 -3.35
C GLY A 116 -8.48 -2.48 -2.29
N GLY A 117 -7.20 -2.88 -2.18
CA GLY A 117 -6.67 -3.81 -1.19
C GLY A 117 -7.53 -5.01 -0.78
N ARG A 118 -8.36 -5.58 -1.66
CA ARG A 118 -9.06 -6.85 -1.38
C ARG A 118 -8.39 -7.96 -2.15
N ASP A 119 -8.01 -8.99 -1.41
CA ASP A 119 -7.31 -10.19 -1.88
C ASP A 119 -7.77 -10.65 -3.26
N ALA A 120 -6.81 -10.77 -4.19
CA ALA A 120 -7.02 -11.56 -5.39
C ALA A 120 -7.23 -13.03 -4.97
N PRO A 121 -8.30 -13.70 -5.39
CA PRO A 121 -8.42 -15.13 -5.23
C PRO A 121 -7.23 -15.79 -5.93
N LEU A 122 -6.50 -16.64 -5.21
CA LEU A 122 -5.48 -17.50 -5.82
C LEU A 122 -6.20 -18.49 -6.73
N ASP A 123 -6.01 -18.36 -8.05
CA ASP A 123 -6.42 -19.37 -9.01
C ASP A 123 -5.78 -20.71 -8.63
N ARG A 124 -6.61 -21.60 -8.10
CA ARG A 124 -6.24 -22.99 -7.85
C ARG A 124 -6.12 -23.67 -9.20
N VAL A 125 -4.89 -23.93 -9.61
CA VAL A 125 -4.59 -24.89 -10.68
C VAL A 125 -5.32 -26.20 -10.35
N GLU A 126 -6.24 -26.58 -11.22
CA GLU A 126 -7.06 -27.78 -11.10
C GLU A 126 -6.18 -29.02 -10.93
N ARG A 127 -6.24 -29.63 -9.74
CA ARG A 127 -5.72 -30.97 -9.51
C ARG A 127 -6.90 -31.91 -9.28
N LYS A 128 -7.17 -32.72 -10.31
CA LYS A 128 -8.05 -33.90 -10.41
C LYS A 128 -8.78 -34.34 -9.12
N GLU A 129 -10.10 -34.43 -9.27
CA GLU A 129 -11.08 -34.94 -8.32
C GLU A 129 -10.69 -36.27 -7.64
N ARG A 130 -10.86 -36.30 -6.32
CA ARG A 130 -11.16 -37.50 -5.52
C ARG A 130 -12.09 -37.10 -4.36
N PRO A 131 -12.90 -38.05 -3.83
CA PRO A 131 -14.27 -37.77 -3.40
C PRO A 131 -14.38 -37.01 -2.08
N ALA A 132 -15.46 -36.22 -2.00
CA ALA A 132 -15.79 -35.35 -0.88
C ALA A 132 -15.97 -36.08 0.46
N PRO A 133 -15.55 -35.44 1.56
CA PRO A 133 -16.22 -35.59 2.84
C PRO A 133 -16.82 -34.27 3.32
N LYS A 134 -18.14 -34.35 3.59
CA LYS A 134 -18.98 -33.61 4.56
C LYS A 134 -18.79 -32.09 4.68
N GLN A 135 -19.89 -31.38 4.39
CA GLN A 135 -20.18 -29.98 4.67
C GLN A 135 -19.28 -29.38 5.76
N ALA A 136 -18.30 -28.60 5.32
CA ALA A 136 -17.62 -27.65 6.17
C ALA A 136 -18.64 -26.58 6.58
N ALA A 137 -18.75 -26.35 7.89
CA ALA A 137 -19.40 -25.17 8.45
C ALA A 137 -18.90 -23.90 7.75
N PRO A 138 -19.70 -22.81 7.69
CA PRO A 138 -19.23 -21.56 7.12
C PRO A 138 -17.89 -21.18 7.74
N LEU A 139 -16.87 -21.00 6.89
CA LEU A 139 -15.57 -20.48 7.30
C LEU A 139 -15.82 -19.16 8.02
N ARG A 140 -15.64 -19.16 9.34
CA ARG A 140 -15.55 -17.92 10.10
C ARG A 140 -14.48 -17.06 9.41
N PRO A 141 -14.72 -15.76 9.16
CA PRO A 141 -13.66 -14.89 8.67
C PRO A 141 -12.47 -15.04 9.61
N THR A 142 -11.34 -15.52 9.08
CA THR A 142 -10.08 -15.59 9.82
C THR A 142 -9.82 -14.18 10.31
N ALA A 143 -9.78 -13.99 11.63
CA ALA A 143 -9.49 -12.69 12.24
C ALA A 143 -8.21 -12.13 11.60
N PRO A 144 -8.13 -10.81 11.36
CA PRO A 144 -6.92 -10.19 10.82
C PRO A 144 -5.72 -10.58 11.70
N ALA A 145 -4.69 -11.17 11.09
CA ALA A 145 -3.52 -11.65 11.80
C ALA A 145 -2.55 -10.48 12.05
N THR A 146 -2.24 -10.19 13.32
CA THR A 146 -1.24 -9.18 13.67
C THR A 146 0.16 -9.63 13.25
N LEU A 147 0.88 -8.79 12.50
CA LEU A 147 2.29 -8.99 12.16
C LEU A 147 3.18 -8.39 13.26
N ILE A 148 4.09 -9.17 13.82
CA ILE A 148 5.05 -8.71 14.83
C ILE A 148 6.47 -8.72 14.24
N VAL A 149 7.16 -7.58 14.32
CA VAL A 149 8.55 -7.40 13.91
C VAL A 149 9.39 -7.02 15.13
N SER A 150 10.29 -7.90 15.53
CA SER A 150 11.16 -7.69 16.70
C SER A 150 12.54 -7.11 16.34
N GLU A 151 12.84 -6.98 15.05
CA GLU A 151 14.13 -6.47 14.56
C GLU A 151 14.01 -5.00 14.11
N PRO A 152 15.10 -4.20 14.20
CA PRO A 152 15.09 -2.84 13.71
C PRO A 152 14.80 -2.75 12.21
N VAL A 153 13.85 -1.89 11.83
CA VAL A 153 13.53 -1.61 10.43
C VAL A 153 14.46 -0.51 9.93
N ARG A 154 15.34 -0.85 8.99
CA ARG A 154 16.43 0.01 8.50
C ARG A 154 16.01 0.84 7.29
N SER A 155 16.80 1.87 6.99
CA SER A 155 16.57 2.74 5.83
C SER A 155 16.40 1.94 4.53
N GLY A 156 15.41 2.29 3.73
CA GLY A 156 15.07 1.61 2.48
C GLY A 156 14.27 0.32 2.65
N GLN A 157 14.12 -0.21 3.87
CA GLN A 157 13.26 -1.37 4.12
C GLN A 157 11.79 -0.96 4.19
N LYS A 158 10.93 -1.87 3.72
CA LYS A 158 9.48 -1.74 3.83
C LYS A 158 8.92 -2.96 4.55
N VAL A 159 8.06 -2.73 5.53
CA VAL A 159 7.29 -3.76 6.24
C VAL A 159 5.82 -3.54 5.90
N TYR A 160 5.16 -4.60 5.43
CA TYR A 160 3.79 -4.56 4.95
C TYR A 160 2.95 -5.60 5.68
N ALA A 161 2.00 -5.15 6.50
CA ALA A 161 0.94 -5.99 7.08
C ALA A 161 -0.31 -5.87 6.20
N ASP A 162 -0.47 -6.84 5.30
CA ASP A 162 -1.55 -6.89 4.31
C ASP A 162 -2.94 -7.06 4.94
N ARG A 163 -2.98 -7.66 6.13
CA ARG A 163 -4.19 -7.86 6.94
C ARG A 163 -3.87 -7.50 8.38
N GLY A 164 -4.75 -6.72 9.00
CA GLY A 164 -4.64 -6.41 10.42
C GLY A 164 -3.51 -5.47 10.80
N ASP A 165 -3.12 -5.59 12.06
CA ASP A 165 -2.23 -4.65 12.74
C ASP A 165 -0.76 -5.03 12.55
N LEU A 166 0.12 -4.02 12.57
CA LEU A 166 1.56 -4.17 12.58
C LEU A 166 2.12 -3.73 13.92
N VAL A 167 2.90 -4.59 14.56
CA VAL A 167 3.60 -4.30 15.81
C VAL A 167 5.10 -4.39 15.56
N VAL A 168 5.83 -3.31 15.84
CA VAL A 168 7.29 -3.24 15.77
C VAL A 168 7.83 -3.06 17.19
N VAL A 169 8.61 -4.02 17.67
CA VAL A 169 9.23 -4.02 19.01
C VAL A 169 10.69 -3.59 18.92
N ALA A 170 10.96 -2.60 18.07
CA ALA A 170 12.31 -2.11 17.77
C ALA A 170 12.24 -0.68 17.19
N SER A 171 13.41 -0.10 16.90
CA SER A 171 13.51 1.20 16.24
C SER A 171 13.22 1.10 14.73
N VAL A 172 12.59 2.14 14.19
CA VAL A 172 12.34 2.34 12.76
C VAL A 172 13.20 3.52 12.30
N SER A 173 14.11 3.26 11.37
CA SER A 173 15.06 4.26 10.88
C SER A 173 14.44 5.24 9.88
N SER A 174 15.07 6.40 9.71
CA SER A 174 14.76 7.30 8.60
C SER A 174 14.88 6.56 7.25
N GLY A 175 13.97 6.83 6.34
CA GLY A 175 13.83 6.13 5.05
C GLY A 175 13.21 4.74 5.11
N ALA A 176 12.91 4.20 6.30
CA ALA A 176 12.11 2.97 6.43
C ALA A 176 10.61 3.26 6.24
N GLU A 177 9.83 2.27 5.81
CA GLU A 177 8.39 2.38 5.59
C GLU A 177 7.63 1.26 6.29
N LEU A 178 6.65 1.63 7.11
CA LEU A 178 5.69 0.71 7.71
C LEU A 178 4.33 0.94 7.07
N VAL A 179 3.67 -0.13 6.63
CA VAL A 179 2.34 -0.09 6.04
C VAL A 179 1.49 -1.18 6.67
N ALA A 180 0.29 -0.84 7.12
CA ALA A 180 -0.64 -1.80 7.70
C ALA A 180 -2.09 -1.53 7.26
N ALA A 181 -2.85 -2.60 7.02
CA ALA A 181 -4.29 -2.50 6.79
C ALA A 181 -5.07 -2.06 8.04
N GLY A 182 -4.56 -2.40 9.23
CA GLY A 182 -5.06 -1.99 10.54
C GLY A 182 -4.17 -0.96 11.22
N ASN A 183 -3.96 -1.12 12.52
CA ASN A 183 -3.16 -0.25 13.37
C ASN A 183 -1.66 -0.48 13.16
N ILE A 184 -0.84 0.51 13.53
CA ILE A 184 0.61 0.38 13.64
C ILE A 184 1.02 0.70 15.08
N HIS A 185 1.78 -0.18 15.71
CA HIS A 185 2.36 0.02 17.04
C HIS A 185 3.88 -0.02 16.92
N VAL A 186 4.57 1.03 17.36
CA VAL A 186 6.03 1.09 17.39
C VAL A 186 6.49 1.25 18.83
N TYR A 187 6.91 0.15 19.45
CA TYR A 187 7.52 0.13 20.78
C TYR A 187 9.01 0.48 20.71
N GLY A 188 9.32 1.60 20.08
CA GLY A 188 10.65 2.13 19.86
C GLY A 188 10.60 3.53 19.25
N GLN A 189 11.73 4.01 18.75
CA GLN A 189 11.78 5.28 18.04
C GLN A 189 11.28 5.11 16.61
N LEU A 190 10.30 5.92 16.20
CA LEU A 190 9.76 5.96 14.85
C LEU A 190 10.37 7.16 14.10
N ARG A 191 11.40 6.93 13.27
CA ARG A 191 11.99 7.96 12.40
C ARG A 191 11.53 7.88 10.94
N GLY A 192 11.11 6.70 10.50
CA GLY A 192 10.66 6.48 9.13
C GLY A 192 9.24 6.97 8.86
N ARG A 193 8.57 6.34 7.89
CA ARG A 193 7.19 6.60 7.51
C ARG A 193 6.27 5.51 8.04
N ALA A 194 5.09 5.87 8.53
CA ALA A 194 4.06 4.92 8.96
C ALA A 194 2.71 5.22 8.31
N LEU A 195 2.14 4.23 7.64
CA LEU A 195 0.88 4.31 6.91
C LEU A 195 -0.09 3.25 7.44
N ALA A 196 -0.95 3.65 8.37
CA ALA A 196 -1.99 2.81 8.94
C ALA A 196 -3.30 2.92 8.15
N GLY A 197 -4.14 1.90 8.25
CA GLY A 197 -5.41 1.88 7.52
C GLY A 197 -5.22 1.90 6.01
N ALA A 198 -4.18 1.25 5.48
CA ALA A 198 -3.81 1.29 4.05
C ALA A 198 -4.94 0.88 3.09
N ASN A 199 -5.93 0.12 3.57
CA ASN A 199 -7.13 -0.28 2.83
C ASN A 199 -8.34 0.65 3.07
N GLY A 200 -8.10 1.89 3.55
CA GLY A 200 -9.15 2.86 3.86
C GLY A 200 -9.81 2.67 5.23
N ASN A 201 -9.14 2.00 6.17
CA ASN A 201 -9.67 1.88 7.53
C ASN A 201 -9.45 3.18 8.32
N GLU A 202 -10.46 4.04 8.35
CA GLU A 202 -10.44 5.33 9.04
C GLU A 202 -10.39 5.21 10.58
N SER A 203 -10.73 4.04 11.12
CA SER A 203 -10.61 3.77 12.57
C SER A 203 -9.20 3.34 13.00
N ALA A 204 -8.30 3.11 12.04
CA ALA A 204 -6.92 2.71 12.33
C ALA A 204 -6.15 3.82 13.05
N ARG A 205 -5.14 3.41 13.82
CA ARG A 205 -4.29 4.32 14.58
C ARG A 205 -2.83 3.96 14.44
N ILE A 206 -1.97 4.95 14.63
CA ILE A 206 -0.53 4.75 14.79
C ILE A 206 -0.17 5.11 16.22
N PHE A 207 0.57 4.24 16.90
CA PHE A 207 1.10 4.45 18.23
C PHE A 207 2.61 4.34 18.20
N CYS A 208 3.32 5.23 18.89
CA CYS A 208 4.76 5.12 19.06
C CYS A 208 5.23 5.55 20.44
N GLN A 209 6.34 4.97 20.91
CA GLN A 209 6.98 5.38 22.16
C GLN A 209 7.83 6.65 22.01
N SER A 210 8.37 6.91 20.83
CA SER A 210 9.16 8.11 20.57
C SER A 210 8.99 8.54 19.12
N LEU A 211 8.32 9.68 18.92
CA LEU A 211 7.98 10.22 17.62
C LEU A 211 9.11 11.10 17.03
N ASP A 212 9.71 10.68 15.93
CA ASP A 212 10.58 11.52 15.08
C ASP A 212 10.29 11.23 13.59
N ALA A 213 9.02 10.92 13.27
CA ALA A 213 8.63 10.36 11.98
C ALA A 213 8.77 11.36 10.84
N GLU A 214 9.20 10.88 9.67
CA GLU A 214 9.15 11.66 8.42
C GLU A 214 7.70 11.93 7.99
N LEU A 215 6.82 10.94 8.14
CA LEU A 215 5.43 10.99 7.73
C LEU A 215 4.58 10.00 8.54
N LEU A 216 3.40 10.45 8.93
CA LEU A 216 2.33 9.61 9.48
C LEU A 216 1.10 9.71 8.57
N ALA A 217 0.46 8.58 8.27
CA ALA A 217 -0.79 8.56 7.52
C ALA A 217 -1.80 7.57 8.10
N VAL A 218 -3.07 7.97 8.10
CA VAL A 218 -4.20 7.11 8.45
C VAL A 218 -5.24 7.22 7.35
N ALA A 219 -5.58 6.09 6.72
CA ALA A 219 -6.59 6.01 5.66
C ALA A 219 -6.38 7.02 4.50
N GLY A 220 -5.13 7.33 4.18
CA GLY A 220 -4.76 8.23 3.08
C GLY A 220 -4.61 9.70 3.46
N LEU A 221 -5.09 10.13 4.64
CA LEU A 221 -4.76 11.44 5.19
C LEU A 221 -3.41 11.37 5.88
N TYR A 222 -2.54 12.36 5.68
CA TYR A 222 -1.16 12.33 6.16
C TYR A 222 -0.72 13.65 6.80
N LEU A 223 0.31 13.54 7.63
CA LEU A 223 1.08 14.63 8.21
C LEU A 223 2.56 14.35 7.96
N THR A 224 3.27 15.35 7.49
CA THR A 224 4.72 15.35 7.32
C THR A 224 5.41 15.90 8.57
N SER A 225 6.71 15.63 8.72
CA SER A 225 7.49 16.11 9.87
C SER A 225 7.47 17.64 10.06
N GLU A 226 7.20 18.41 9.00
CA GLU A 226 7.13 19.88 9.02
C GLU A 226 5.80 20.39 9.59
N GLU A 227 4.73 19.61 9.42
CA GLU A 227 3.37 19.95 9.88
C GLU A 227 3.11 19.48 11.32
N MET A 228 3.92 18.53 11.81
CA MET A 228 3.80 18.02 13.18
C MET A 228 4.28 19.05 14.20
N ASP A 229 3.52 19.19 15.30
CA ASP A 229 3.90 20.05 16.41
C ASP A 229 5.29 19.66 16.95
N PRO A 230 6.28 20.57 16.92
CA PRO A 230 7.62 20.31 17.47
C PRO A 230 7.61 19.84 18.93
N ALA A 231 6.59 20.21 19.72
CA ALA A 231 6.43 19.77 21.11
C ALA A 231 6.20 18.26 21.25
N LEU A 232 5.75 17.58 20.20
CA LEU A 232 5.52 16.14 20.18
C LEU A 232 6.75 15.34 19.75
N ARG A 233 7.86 16.01 19.38
CA ARG A 233 9.12 15.31 19.07
C ARG A 233 9.60 14.51 20.26
N ARG A 234 9.97 13.25 19.97
CA ARG A 234 10.37 12.22 20.91
C ARG A 234 9.36 11.86 21.99
N ALA A 235 8.16 12.44 21.96
CA ALA A 235 7.08 12.07 22.85
C ALA A 235 6.54 10.69 22.50
N ARG A 236 5.91 10.05 23.49
CA ARG A 236 4.99 8.94 23.26
C ARG A 236 3.76 9.56 22.61
N ALA A 237 3.33 9.06 21.47
CA ALA A 237 2.28 9.72 20.69
C ALA A 237 1.35 8.72 20.00
N GLN A 238 0.13 9.17 19.73
CA GLN A 238 -0.79 8.49 18.83
C GLN A 238 -1.26 9.42 17.71
N ALA A 239 -1.46 8.85 16.53
CA ALA A 239 -2.10 9.48 15.38
C ALA A 239 -3.38 8.74 15.00
N TYR A 240 -4.45 9.48 14.72
CA TYR A 240 -5.79 8.95 14.45
C TYR A 240 -6.63 9.96 13.67
N LEU A 241 -7.71 9.51 13.03
CA LEU A 241 -8.66 10.41 12.40
C LEU A 241 -9.75 10.85 13.37
N ALA A 242 -10.04 12.15 13.36
CA ALA A 242 -11.21 12.74 14.02
C ALA A 242 -11.81 13.83 13.13
N ASN A 243 -13.11 13.72 12.83
CA ASN A 243 -13.83 14.66 11.96
C ASN A 243 -13.09 14.89 10.62
N ASP A 244 -12.71 13.80 9.95
CA ASP A 244 -11.99 13.81 8.67
C ASP A 244 -10.63 14.55 8.67
N LYS A 245 -10.03 14.72 9.87
CA LYS A 245 -8.70 15.31 10.04
C LYS A 245 -7.78 14.32 10.73
N LEU A 246 -6.52 14.28 10.29
CA LEU A 246 -5.48 13.55 10.99
C LEU A 246 -5.05 14.34 12.22
N CYS A 247 -5.30 13.77 13.39
CA CYS A 247 -4.92 14.29 14.69
C CYS A 247 -3.69 13.56 15.21
N LEU A 248 -2.82 14.30 15.89
CA LEU A 248 -1.62 13.80 16.55
C LEU A 248 -1.61 14.31 18.00
N GLU A 249 -1.50 13.39 18.96
CA GLU A 249 -1.50 13.74 20.39
C GLU A 249 -0.48 12.94 21.19
N ALA A 250 -0.02 13.50 22.30
CA ALA A 250 0.84 12.79 23.24
C ALA A 250 0.05 11.73 24.04
N LEU A 251 0.67 10.57 24.25
CA LEU A 251 0.20 9.54 25.15
C LEU A 251 0.78 9.77 26.55
N LEU A 252 -0.08 9.73 27.56
CA LEU A 252 0.31 9.82 28.97
C LEU A 252 1.15 8.60 29.41
#